data_AF-A0A429ZTB5-F1
#
_entry.id   AF-A0A429ZTB5-F1
#
_cell.length_a   1.000
_cell.length_b   1.000
_cell.length_c   1.000
_cell.angle_alpha   90.00
_cell.angle_beta   90.00
_cell.angle_gamma   90.00
#
_symmetry.space_group_name_H-M   'P 1'
#
loop_
_entity.id
_entity.type
_entity.pdbx_description
1 polymer ?
#
loop_
_entity_poly.entity_id
_entity_poly.type
_entity_poly.pdbx_seq_one_letter_code
_entity_poly.pdbx_strand_id
1 'polypeptide(L)'
;MDKVSSFDIESLSAKELLDSKNKYDCLEEIRTLCGLYSNNLELCLNIIKFSNLEGTWPDVEALYRLSNIYRVAIKSISSTWEVRNDLSIYSFLDKTDSFNKYMDKYLNDPSEINLDFLESLFDNIQSYAKNI
;
A
#
# COMPACT_ATOMS: atom_id res chain seq x y z
N MET A 1 33.76 14.23 43.72
CA MET A 1 33.48 15.13 42.58
C MET A 1 33.45 14.24 41.37
N ASP A 2 32.26 13.96 40.85
CA ASP A 2 32.00 13.71 39.43
C ASP A 2 30.50 13.95 39.24
N LYS A 3 30.17 15.08 38.61
CA LYS A 3 28.81 15.42 38.24
C LYS A 3 28.40 14.46 37.13
N VAL A 4 27.50 13.54 37.44
CA VAL A 4 26.72 12.88 36.40
C VAL A 4 25.90 13.98 35.73
N SER A 5 26.34 14.37 34.54
CA SER A 5 25.63 15.23 33.60
C SER A 5 24.24 14.64 33.42
N SER A 6 23.24 15.29 34.02
CA SER A 6 21.84 15.02 33.70
C SER A 6 21.69 15.24 32.21
N PHE A 7 21.46 14.15 31.48
CA PHE A 7 20.95 14.25 30.12
C PHE A 7 19.68 15.09 30.19
N ASP A 8 19.73 16.31 29.67
CA ASP A 8 18.55 17.11 29.37
C ASP A 8 17.79 16.39 28.27
N ILE A 9 16.98 15.40 28.65
CA ILE A 9 15.90 14.93 27.81
C ILE A 9 14.89 16.07 27.84
N GLU A 10 14.95 16.98 26.86
CA GLU A 10 13.90 17.97 26.65
C GLU A 10 12.57 17.22 26.56
N SER A 11 11.71 17.40 27.58
CA SER A 11 10.40 16.79 27.59
C SER A 11 9.57 17.44 26.49
N LEU A 12 9.15 16.65 25.51
CA LEU A 12 8.20 17.09 24.50
C LEU A 12 6.96 17.68 25.17
N SER A 13 6.47 18.78 24.62
CA SER A 13 5.20 19.37 25.03
C SER A 13 4.05 18.39 24.75
N ALA A 14 2.93 18.56 25.47
CA ALA A 14 1.72 17.77 25.22
C ALA A 14 1.23 17.84 23.76
N LYS A 15 1.49 18.97 23.09
CA LYS A 15 1.18 19.16 21.67
C LYS A 15 2.07 18.28 20.78
N GLU A 16 3.38 18.30 21.00
CA GLU A 16 4.32 17.50 20.22
C GLU A 16 4.11 15.99 20.41
N LEU A 17 3.74 15.58 21.63
CA LEU A 17 3.33 14.20 21.91
C LEU A 17 2.06 13.80 21.12
N LEU A 18 1.06 14.69 21.09
CA LEU A 18 -0.17 14.45 20.33
C LEU A 18 0.09 14.41 18.82
N ASP A 19 0.88 15.34 18.29
CA ASP A 19 1.23 15.39 16.87
C ASP A 19 2.01 14.13 16.46
N SER A 20 2.94 13.68 17.31
CA SER A 20 3.67 12.41 17.09
C SER A 20 2.75 11.20 17.13
N LYS A 21 1.77 11.17 18.04
CA LYS A 21 0.80 10.08 18.13
C LYS A 21 -0.10 10.05 16.89
N ASN A 22 -0.65 11.19 16.48
CA ASN A 22 -1.50 11.27 15.29
C ASN A 22 -0.75 10.80 14.04
N LYS A 23 0.52 11.20 13.89
CA LYS A 23 1.37 10.71 12.80
C LYS A 23 1.56 9.19 12.85
N TYR A 24 1.83 8.64 14.03
CA TYR A 24 1.96 7.19 14.21
C TYR A 24 0.67 6.46 13.80
N ASP A 25 -0.48 6.91 14.31
CA ASP A 25 -1.78 6.30 14.04
C ASP A 25 -2.11 6.35 12.53
N CYS A 26 -1.82 7.46 11.85
CA CYS A 26 -1.97 7.55 10.39
C CYS A 26 -1.07 6.58 9.61
N LEU A 27 0.19 6.41 10.04
CA LEU A 27 1.11 5.48 9.38
C LEU A 27 0.70 4.03 9.58
N GLU A 28 0.25 3.65 10.78
CA GLU A 28 -0.26 2.29 11.05
C GLU A 28 -1.50 1.96 10.22
N GLU A 29 -2.43 2.91 10.07
CA GLU A 29 -3.60 2.75 9.20
C GLU A 29 -3.17 2.57 7.73
N ILE A 30 -2.23 3.39 7.24
CA ILE A 30 -1.70 3.27 5.88
C ILE A 30 -1.00 1.91 5.68
N ARG A 31 -0.16 1.46 6.63
CA ARG A 31 0.48 0.12 6.56
C ARG A 31 -0.56 -0.99 6.44
N THR A 32 -1.61 -0.91 7.25
CA THR A 32 -2.71 -1.87 7.22
C THR A 32 -3.37 -1.89 5.85
N LEU A 33 -3.71 -0.72 5.31
CA LEU A 33 -4.32 -0.60 3.99
C LEU A 33 -3.40 -1.05 2.85
N CYS A 34 -2.10 -0.78 2.92
CA CYS A 34 -1.10 -1.27 1.96
C CYS A 34 -1.01 -2.80 1.97
N GLY A 35 -1.07 -3.40 3.17
CA GLY A 35 -1.14 -4.85 3.34
C GLY A 35 -2.41 -5.44 2.72
N LEU A 36 -3.58 -4.86 3.02
CA LEU A 36 -4.86 -5.29 2.45
C LEU A 36 -4.90 -5.16 0.93
N TYR A 37 -4.39 -4.06 0.38
CA TYR A 37 -4.23 -3.86 -1.07
C TYR A 37 -3.39 -4.97 -1.69
N SER A 38 -2.19 -5.21 -1.13
CA SER A 38 -1.24 -6.18 -1.67
C SER A 38 -1.76 -7.62 -1.57
N ASN A 39 -2.36 -7.99 -0.44
CA ASN A 39 -2.93 -9.32 -0.25
C ASN A 39 -4.09 -9.60 -1.22
N ASN A 40 -4.95 -8.61 -1.47
CA ASN A 40 -6.02 -8.77 -2.45
C ASN A 40 -5.49 -8.92 -3.88
N LEU A 41 -4.42 -8.19 -4.24
CA LEU A 41 -3.78 -8.38 -5.55
C LEU A 41 -3.15 -9.76 -5.69
N GLU A 42 -2.55 -10.28 -4.64
CA GLU A 42 -2.03 -11.65 -4.61
C GLU A 42 -3.13 -12.67 -4.90
N LEU A 43 -4.29 -12.51 -4.24
CA LEU A 43 -5.46 -13.35 -4.48
C LEU A 43 -5.97 -13.22 -5.92
N CYS A 44 -6.04 -12.00 -6.47
CA CYS A 44 -6.40 -11.80 -7.88
C CYS A 44 -5.46 -12.58 -8.81
N LEU A 45 -4.15 -12.40 -8.66
CA LEU A 45 -3.15 -13.04 -9.50
C LEU A 45 -3.19 -14.56 -9.35
N ASN A 46 -3.37 -15.07 -8.14
CA ASN A 46 -3.52 -16.51 -7.92
C ASN A 46 -4.77 -17.05 -8.62
N ILE A 47 -5.92 -16.38 -8.50
CA ILE A 47 -7.14 -16.80 -9.20
C ILE A 47 -6.90 -16.81 -10.71
N ILE A 48 -6.28 -15.77 -11.27
CA ILE A 48 -5.95 -15.67 -12.69
C ILE A 48 -5.04 -16.84 -13.14
N LYS A 49 -3.96 -17.11 -12.40
CA LYS A 49 -3.00 -18.19 -12.72
C LYS A 49 -3.64 -19.57 -12.70
N PHE A 50 -4.52 -19.82 -11.74
CA PHE A 50 -5.10 -21.14 -11.51
C PHE A 50 -6.48 -21.32 -12.15
N SER A 51 -7.05 -20.27 -12.75
CA SER A 51 -8.33 -20.35 -13.43
C SER A 51 -8.21 -21.02 -14.80
N ASN A 52 -8.63 -22.28 -14.87
CA ASN A 52 -8.90 -23.00 -16.12
C ASN A 52 -10.38 -22.88 -16.59
N LEU A 53 -11.19 -22.04 -15.94
CA LEU A 53 -12.67 -22.14 -16.01
C LEU A 53 -13.38 -20.80 -16.18
N GLU A 54 -14.46 -20.82 -16.96
CA GLU A 54 -15.49 -19.78 -17.01
C GLU A 54 -16.08 -19.56 -15.60
N GLY A 55 -16.19 -18.29 -15.17
CA GLY A 55 -16.85 -17.89 -13.92
C GLY A 55 -15.94 -17.36 -12.80
N THR A 56 -14.61 -17.40 -12.95
CA THR A 56 -13.66 -16.82 -11.97
C THR A 56 -13.46 -15.31 -12.14
N TRP A 57 -13.88 -14.77 -13.28
CA TRP A 57 -13.65 -13.37 -13.64
C TRP A 57 -14.39 -12.35 -12.75
N PRO A 58 -15.66 -12.58 -12.36
CA PRO A 58 -16.35 -11.70 -11.42
C PRO A 58 -15.64 -11.59 -10.06
N ASP A 59 -15.02 -12.67 -9.58
CA ASP A 59 -14.29 -12.66 -8.32
C ASP A 59 -13.00 -11.85 -8.42
N VAL A 60 -12.27 -11.99 -9.54
CA VAL A 60 -11.09 -11.17 -9.85
C VAL A 60 -11.46 -9.69 -9.92
N GLU A 61 -12.54 -9.35 -10.62
CA GLU A 61 -13.02 -7.96 -10.71
C GLU A 61 -13.44 -7.40 -9.34
N ALA A 62 -14.12 -8.21 -8.52
CA ALA A 62 -14.55 -7.80 -7.19
C ALA A 62 -13.36 -7.52 -6.26
N LEU A 63 -12.38 -8.42 -6.23
CA LEU A 63 -11.15 -8.26 -5.45
C LEU A 63 -10.34 -7.05 -5.94
N TYR A 64 -10.21 -6.87 -7.25
CA TYR A 64 -9.51 -5.72 -7.83
C TYR A 64 -10.20 -4.39 -7.51
N ARG A 65 -11.54 -4.33 -7.57
CA ARG A 65 -12.32 -3.16 -7.13
C ARG A 65 -12.12 -2.87 -5.65
N LEU A 66 -12.10 -3.90 -4.81
CA LEU A 66 -11.85 -3.76 -3.38
C LEU A 66 -10.44 -3.23 -3.09
N SER A 67 -9.42 -3.72 -3.80
CA SER A 67 -8.06 -3.16 -3.74
C SER A 67 -8.07 -1.67 -4.07
N ASN A 68 -8.79 -1.27 -5.12
CA ASN A 68 -8.89 0.15 -5.49
C ASN A 68 -9.54 1.02 -4.40
N ILE A 69 -10.47 0.49 -3.62
CA ILE A 69 -11.04 1.19 -2.46
C ILE A 69 -9.96 1.45 -1.40
N TYR A 70 -9.15 0.44 -1.06
CA TYR A 70 -8.04 0.61 -0.11
C TYR A 70 -7.02 1.62 -0.62
N ARG A 71 -6.70 1.58 -1.92
CA ARG A 71 -5.80 2.57 -2.54
C ARG A 71 -6.32 4.00 -2.42
N VAL A 72 -7.61 4.22 -2.63
CA VAL A 72 -8.25 5.53 -2.46
C VAL A 72 -8.17 5.99 -1.01
N ALA A 73 -8.39 5.08 -0.05
CA ALA A 73 -8.24 5.39 1.37
C ALA A 73 -6.80 5.79 1.71
N ILE A 74 -5.79 5.05 1.23
CA ILE A 74 -4.36 5.39 1.39
C ILE A 74 -4.10 6.80 0.86
N LYS A 75 -4.56 7.11 -0.36
CA LYS A 75 -4.37 8.42 -0.99
C LYS A 75 -5.04 9.56 -0.21
N SER A 76 -6.19 9.28 0.41
CA SER A 76 -6.89 10.25 1.26
C SER A 76 -6.11 10.54 2.53
N ILE A 77 -5.67 9.50 3.24
CA ILE A 77 -4.90 9.66 4.49
C ILE A 77 -3.53 10.28 4.18
N SER A 78 -2.88 9.87 3.09
CA SER A 78 -1.59 10.42 2.68
C SER A 78 -1.65 11.91 2.32
N SER A 79 -2.84 12.50 2.14
CA SER A 79 -2.99 13.95 1.89
C SER A 79 -3.08 14.79 3.18
N THR A 80 -3.20 14.14 4.35
CA THR A 80 -3.30 14.85 5.63
C THR A 80 -1.94 15.36 6.09
N TRP A 81 -1.93 16.41 6.93
CA TRP A 81 -0.71 17.11 7.30
C TRP A 81 0.28 16.21 8.07
N GLU A 82 -0.23 15.20 8.76
CA GLU A 82 0.52 14.24 9.57
C GLU A 82 1.53 13.44 8.71
N VAL A 83 1.15 13.09 7.48
CA VAL A 83 1.89 12.13 6.63
C VAL A 83 2.12 12.62 5.18
N ARG A 84 1.65 13.82 4.80
CA ARG A 84 1.74 14.35 3.41
C ARG A 84 3.13 14.44 2.78
N ASN A 85 4.20 14.29 3.55
CA ASN A 85 5.58 14.36 3.06
C ASN A 85 6.28 13.00 3.09
N ASP A 86 5.56 11.91 3.37
CA ASP A 86 6.15 10.58 3.39
C ASP A 86 6.32 10.02 1.97
N LEU A 87 7.56 10.06 1.47
CA LEU A 87 7.91 9.63 0.12
C LEU A 87 7.71 8.13 -0.10
N SER A 88 7.72 7.31 0.96
CA SER A 88 7.50 5.87 0.84
C SER A 88 6.06 5.57 0.40
N ILE A 89 5.10 6.33 0.93
CA ILE A 89 3.67 6.21 0.63
C ILE A 89 3.39 6.62 -0.82
N TYR A 90 3.99 7.71 -1.30
CA TYR A 90 3.85 8.12 -2.70
C TYR A 90 4.52 7.13 -3.66
N SER A 91 5.69 6.61 -3.30
CA SER A 91 6.37 5.60 -4.12
C SER A 91 5.52 4.34 -4.26
N PHE A 92 4.88 3.89 -3.18
CA PHE A 92 3.90 2.81 -3.23
C PHE A 92 2.72 3.16 -4.15
N LEU A 93 2.10 4.34 -3.97
CA LEU A 93 0.98 4.78 -4.80
C LEU A 93 1.32 4.83 -6.30
N ASP A 94 2.52 5.26 -6.68
CA ASP A 94 2.98 5.26 -8.07
C ASP A 94 3.10 3.84 -8.66
N LYS A 95 3.54 2.86 -7.84
CA LYS A 95 3.57 1.45 -8.26
C LYS A 95 2.17 0.89 -8.41
N THR A 96 1.26 1.24 -7.51
CA THR A 96 -0.15 0.82 -7.63
C THR A 96 -0.84 1.40 -8.87
N ASP A 97 -0.53 2.65 -9.27
CA ASP A 97 -1.04 3.23 -10.52
C ASP A 97 -0.56 2.45 -11.75
N SER A 98 0.72 2.07 -11.75
CA SER A 98 1.30 1.25 -12.81
C SER A 98 0.62 -0.11 -12.88
N PHE A 99 0.47 -0.81 -11.76
CA PHE A 99 -0.23 -2.10 -11.72
C PHE A 99 -1.67 -1.99 -12.21
N ASN A 100 -2.44 -1.03 -11.68
CA ASN A 100 -3.85 -0.86 -12.05
C ASN A 100 -4.03 -0.64 -13.56
N LYS A 101 -3.21 0.24 -14.15
CA LYS A 101 -3.23 0.48 -15.60
C LYS A 101 -2.99 -0.81 -16.41
N TYR A 102 -2.07 -1.66 -15.96
CA TYR A 102 -1.77 -2.91 -16.64
C TYR A 102 -2.79 -4.01 -16.33
N MET A 103 -3.42 -3.97 -15.15
CA MET A 103 -4.51 -4.87 -14.80
C MET A 103 -5.69 -4.62 -15.72
N ASP A 104 -6.07 -3.36 -15.92
CA ASP A 104 -7.10 -2.98 -16.89
C ASP A 104 -6.73 -3.46 -18.32
N LYS A 105 -5.45 -3.36 -18.71
CA LYS A 105 -4.99 -3.89 -19.99
C LYS A 105 -5.15 -5.42 -20.08
N TYR A 106 -4.72 -6.15 -19.05
CA TYR A 106 -4.84 -7.61 -18.99
C TYR A 106 -6.30 -8.05 -19.02
N LEU A 107 -7.20 -7.32 -18.33
CA LEU A 107 -8.62 -7.61 -18.32
C LEU A 107 -9.25 -7.52 -19.73
N ASN A 108 -8.70 -6.67 -20.60
CA ASN A 108 -9.16 -6.49 -21.98
C ASN A 108 -8.45 -7.41 -22.99
N ASP A 109 -7.20 -7.78 -22.73
CA ASP A 109 -6.35 -8.60 -23.60
C ASP A 109 -5.53 -9.61 -22.77
N PRO A 110 -6.16 -10.71 -22.31
CA PRO A 110 -5.50 -11.69 -21.47
C PRO A 110 -4.44 -12.46 -22.25
N SER A 111 -3.18 -12.41 -21.79
CA SER A 111 -2.08 -13.21 -22.32
C SER A 111 -1.05 -13.52 -21.24
N GLU A 112 -0.29 -14.60 -21.41
CA GLU A 112 0.79 -14.98 -20.49
C GLU A 112 1.82 -13.85 -20.34
N ILE A 113 2.19 -13.18 -21.44
CA ILE A 113 3.13 -12.04 -21.40
C ILE A 113 2.60 -10.89 -20.53
N ASN A 114 1.30 -10.57 -20.66
CA ASN A 114 0.69 -9.53 -19.84
C ASN A 114 0.58 -9.96 -18.36
N LEU A 115 0.37 -11.26 -18.09
CA LEU A 115 0.33 -11.83 -16.74
C LEU A 115 1.72 -11.79 -16.06
N ASP A 116 2.76 -12.27 -16.73
CA ASP A 116 4.14 -12.23 -16.23
C ASP A 116 4.57 -10.80 -15.87
N PHE A 117 4.15 -9.84 -16.70
CA PHE A 117 4.42 -8.42 -16.44
C PHE A 117 3.65 -7.90 -15.21
N LEU A 118 2.39 -8.30 -15.02
CA LEU A 118 1.62 -7.97 -13.82
C LEU A 118 2.26 -8.53 -12.56
N GLU A 119 2.76 -9.77 -12.62
CA GLU A 119 3.45 -10.40 -11.51
C GLU A 119 4.72 -9.60 -11.13
N SER A 120 5.49 -9.16 -12.11
CA SER A 120 6.65 -8.29 -11.85
C SER A 120 6.27 -6.94 -11.23
N LEU A 121 5.17 -6.33 -11.66
CA LEU A 121 4.66 -5.11 -11.04
C LEU A 121 4.18 -5.36 -9.61
N PHE A 122 3.57 -6.51 -9.35
CA PHE A 122 3.13 -6.93 -8.03
C PHE A 122 4.29 -7.16 -7.07
N ASP A 123 5.36 -7.83 -7.49
CA ASP A 123 6.57 -8.01 -6.69
C ASP A 123 7.16 -6.66 -6.25
N ASN A 124 7.15 -5.68 -7.16
CA ASN A 124 7.54 -4.32 -6.83
C ASN A 124 6.61 -3.73 -5.75
N ILE A 125 5.29 -3.80 -5.92
CA ILE A 125 4.31 -3.32 -4.93
C ILE A 125 4.56 -3.93 -3.55
N GLN A 126 4.74 -5.25 -3.47
CA GLN A 126 5.01 -5.93 -2.21
C GLN A 126 6.29 -5.43 -1.54
N SER A 127 7.34 -5.16 -2.32
CA SER A 127 8.58 -4.57 -1.80
C SER A 127 8.34 -3.19 -1.20
N TYR A 128 7.59 -2.31 -1.87
CA TYR A 128 7.28 -0.98 -1.34
C TYR A 128 6.33 -1.04 -0.13
N ALA A 129 5.34 -1.93 -0.13
CA ALA A 129 4.43 -2.12 1.00
C ALA A 129 5.16 -2.49 2.30
N LYS A 130 6.22 -3.31 2.20
CA LYS A 130 7.06 -3.72 3.35
C LYS A 130 7.94 -2.59 3.90
N ASN A 131 8.16 -1.54 3.12
CA ASN A 131 9.04 -0.42 3.46
C ASN A 131 8.27 0.83 3.96
N ILE A 132 6.94 0.75 4.04
CA ILE A 132 6.09 1.74 4.71
C ILE A 132 6.05 1.40 6.20
#